data_AF-A0A7S3J6B8-F1
#
_entry.id   AF-A0A7S3J6B8-F1
#
_cell.length_a   1.000
_cell.length_b   1.000
_cell.length_c   1.000
_cell.angle_alpha   90.00
_cell.angle_beta   90.00
_cell.angle_gamma   90.00
#
_symmetry.space_group_name_H-M   'P 1'
#
loop_
_entity.id
_entity.type
_entity.pdbx_description
1 polymer ?
#
loop_
_entity_poly.entity_id
_entity_poly.type
_entity_poly.pdbx_seq_one_letter_code
_entity_poly.pdbx_strand_id
1 'polypeptide(L)'
;EEQHKALNQINLDIGRTFNEHPFFNMNKFGETGRAKLKRALQAYAMYNKNVGYTQGMNFVMGFLLMVNGGNEQEAFLMFVEMTKGNIFEGGLEGFYSDSFPLYHQFVYQFGQLFEK
;
A
#
# COMPACT_ATOMS: atom_id res chain seq x y z
N GLU A 1 14.02 -13.16 -7.85
CA GLU A 1 13.00 -14.02 -7.21
C GLU A 1 11.95 -13.18 -6.47
N GLU A 2 12.35 -12.32 -5.53
CA GLU A 2 11.45 -11.46 -4.75
C GLU A 2 10.59 -10.50 -5.59
N GLN A 3 11.14 -9.87 -6.63
CA GLN A 3 10.36 -9.00 -7.52
C GLN A 3 9.25 -9.76 -8.26
N HIS A 4 9.50 -11.03 -8.62
CA HIS A 4 8.50 -11.86 -9.27
C HIS A 4 7.38 -12.23 -8.27
N LYS A 5 7.75 -12.53 -7.02
CA LYS A 5 6.80 -12.75 -5.92
C LYS A 5 5.93 -11.51 -5.67
N ALA A 6 6.53 -10.33 -5.57
CA ALA A 6 5.83 -9.06 -5.38
C ALA A 6 4.85 -8.81 -6.54
N LEU A 7 5.28 -9.00 -7.79
CA LEU A 7 4.42 -8.82 -8.96
C LEU A 7 3.20 -9.76 -8.94
N ASN A 8 3.40 -11.02 -8.58
CA ASN A 8 2.31 -11.99 -8.49
C ASN A 8 1.30 -11.60 -7.41
N GLN A 9 1.77 -11.20 -6.23
CA GLN A 9 0.91 -10.72 -5.14
C GLN A 9 0.15 -9.45 -5.52
N ILE A 10 0.81 -8.49 -6.15
CA ILE A 10 0.15 -7.27 -6.67
C ILE A 10 -0.98 -7.67 -7.62
N ASN A 11 -0.73 -8.55 -8.59
CA ASN A 11 -1.75 -8.96 -9.56
C ASN A 11 -3.00 -9.59 -8.90
N LEU A 12 -2.82 -10.35 -7.80
CA LEU A 12 -3.93 -10.90 -7.03
C LEU A 12 -4.75 -9.81 -6.32
N ASP A 13 -4.09 -8.73 -5.88
CA ASP A 13 -4.71 -7.68 -5.07
C ASP A 13 -5.41 -6.59 -5.88
N ILE A 14 -4.93 -6.30 -7.10
CA ILE A 14 -5.51 -5.24 -7.97
C ILE A 14 -7.00 -5.47 -8.22
N GLY A 15 -7.42 -6.72 -8.46
CA GLY A 15 -8.82 -7.03 -8.76
C GLY A 15 -9.78 -6.71 -7.61
N ARG A 16 -9.34 -6.96 -6.37
CA ARG A 16 -10.10 -6.81 -5.12
C ARG A 16 -9.96 -5.44 -4.44
N THR A 17 -9.10 -4.56 -4.96
CA THR A 17 -8.90 -3.22 -4.39
C THR A 17 -10.00 -2.27 -4.85
N PHE A 18 -10.87 -1.84 -3.92
CA PHE A 18 -11.97 -0.89 -4.18
C PHE A 18 -12.74 -1.19 -5.47
N ASN A 19 -13.02 -2.48 -5.74
CA ASN A 19 -13.51 -2.98 -7.01
C ASN A 19 -14.87 -2.37 -7.45
N GLU A 20 -15.70 -1.98 -6.48
CA GLU A 20 -16.99 -1.30 -6.72
C GLU A 20 -16.85 0.22 -6.92
N HIS A 21 -15.69 0.80 -6.60
CA HIS A 21 -15.51 2.24 -6.71
C HIS A 21 -15.36 2.68 -8.18
N PRO A 22 -16.07 3.74 -8.64
CA PRO A 22 -16.06 4.15 -10.04
C PRO A 22 -14.67 4.42 -10.62
N PHE A 23 -13.74 4.93 -9.81
CA PHE A 23 -12.35 5.18 -10.22
C PHE A 23 -11.58 3.91 -10.61
N PHE A 24 -11.86 2.78 -9.96
CA PHE A 24 -11.19 1.49 -10.20
C PHE A 24 -11.99 0.56 -11.12
N ASN A 25 -13.26 0.90 -11.40
CA ASN A 25 -14.13 0.14 -12.29
C ASN A 25 -13.85 0.46 -13.76
N MET A 26 -13.57 -0.58 -14.56
CA MET A 26 -13.10 -0.45 -15.94
C MET A 26 -14.17 0.01 -16.93
N ASN A 27 -15.45 -0.08 -16.57
CA ASN A 27 -16.55 0.07 -17.51
C ASN A 27 -16.95 1.52 -17.81
N LYS A 28 -16.30 2.51 -17.17
CA LYS A 28 -16.70 3.92 -17.29
C LYS A 28 -15.73 4.81 -18.06
N PHE A 29 -14.41 4.66 -17.93
CA PHE A 29 -13.41 5.52 -18.59
C PHE A 29 -12.09 4.76 -18.80
N GLY A 30 -11.36 5.07 -19.89
CA GLY A 30 -10.06 4.47 -20.23
C GLY A 30 -8.99 4.58 -19.12
N GLU A 31 -7.86 3.89 -19.32
CA GLU A 31 -6.82 3.55 -18.32
C GLU A 31 -7.31 3.49 -16.86
N THR A 32 -7.77 2.29 -16.50
CA THR A 32 -8.36 1.98 -15.19
C THR A 32 -7.49 2.47 -14.02
N GLY A 33 -8.09 2.99 -12.95
CA GLY A 33 -7.37 3.28 -11.70
C GLY A 33 -6.57 2.06 -11.18
N ARG A 34 -6.97 0.85 -11.58
CA ARG A 34 -6.25 -0.41 -11.34
C ARG A 34 -4.87 -0.47 -12.00
N ALA A 35 -4.74 0.01 -13.23
CA ALA A 35 -3.46 0.07 -13.93
C ALA A 35 -2.51 1.06 -13.24
N LYS A 36 -3.05 2.23 -12.86
CA LYS A 36 -2.34 3.25 -12.09
C LYS A 36 -1.85 2.73 -10.74
N LEU A 37 -2.74 2.07 -9.98
CA LEU A 37 -2.40 1.41 -8.73
C LEU A 37 -1.32 0.34 -8.91
N LYS A 38 -1.43 -0.50 -9.95
CA LYS A 38 -0.44 -1.52 -10.25
C LYS A 38 0.94 -0.92 -10.47
N ARG A 39 1.07 0.13 -11.28
CA ARG A 39 2.35 0.81 -11.51
C ARG A 39 2.91 1.44 -10.23
N ALA A 40 2.07 2.11 -9.46
CA ALA A 40 2.51 2.73 -8.20
C ALA A 40 3.02 1.69 -7.19
N LEU A 41 2.32 0.55 -7.04
CA LEU A 41 2.75 -0.55 -6.18
C LEU A 41 4.03 -1.24 -6.68
N GLN A 42 4.14 -1.46 -7.99
CA GLN A 42 5.37 -1.98 -8.60
C GLN A 42 6.55 -1.04 -8.37
N ALA A 43 6.35 0.27 -8.57
CA ALA A 43 7.37 1.27 -8.30
C ALA A 43 7.80 1.25 -6.84
N TYR A 44 6.85 1.15 -5.89
CA TYR A 44 7.18 1.02 -4.46
C TYR A 44 7.98 -0.24 -4.15
N ALA A 45 7.56 -1.40 -4.68
CA ALA A 45 8.29 -2.66 -4.47
C ALA A 45 9.71 -2.64 -5.06
N MET A 46 9.94 -1.87 -6.12
CA MET A 46 11.29 -1.65 -6.67
C MET A 46 12.10 -0.65 -5.83
N TYR A 47 11.44 0.37 -5.29
CA TYR A 47 12.06 1.43 -4.49
C TYR A 47 12.51 0.91 -3.11
N ASN A 48 11.64 0.22 -2.38
CA ASN A 48 11.93 -0.34 -1.06
C ASN A 48 12.01 -1.86 -1.13
N LYS A 49 13.15 -2.39 -1.61
CA LYS A 49 13.34 -3.85 -1.79
C LYS A 49 13.29 -4.66 -0.50
N ASN A 50 13.64 -4.04 0.63
CA ASN A 50 13.62 -4.71 1.93
C ASN A 50 12.21 -5.13 2.35
N VAL A 51 11.21 -4.32 1.99
CA VAL A 51 9.80 -4.61 2.23
C VAL A 51 9.16 -5.26 0.99
N GLY A 52 9.50 -4.75 -0.20
CA GLY A 52 8.89 -5.14 -1.46
C GLY A 52 7.41 -4.79 -1.48
N TYR A 53 6.56 -5.81 -1.55
CA TYR A 53 5.10 -5.67 -1.49
C TYR A 53 4.53 -6.60 -0.43
N THR A 54 3.81 -6.01 0.51
CA THR A 54 3.07 -6.73 1.56
C THR A 54 1.58 -6.56 1.32
N GLN A 55 0.83 -7.66 1.43
CA GLN A 55 -0.62 -7.66 1.26
C GLN A 55 -1.26 -6.59 2.18
N GLY A 56 -2.18 -5.80 1.63
CA GLY A 56 -2.80 -4.67 2.32
C GLY A 56 -2.29 -3.30 1.85
N MET A 57 -1.05 -3.21 1.34
CA MET A 57 -0.51 -1.96 0.77
C MET A 57 -1.37 -1.41 -0.38
N ASN A 58 -2.02 -2.30 -1.13
CA ASN A 58 -2.93 -1.95 -2.23
C ASN A 58 -4.06 -1.01 -1.78
N PHE A 59 -4.58 -1.17 -0.57
CA PHE A 59 -5.65 -0.32 -0.06
C PHE A 59 -5.15 1.08 0.31
N VAL A 60 -3.97 1.17 0.95
CA VAL A 60 -3.39 2.48 1.31
C VAL A 60 -2.99 3.26 0.05
N MET A 61 -2.25 2.62 -0.86
CA MET A 61 -1.89 3.23 -2.14
C MET A 61 -3.13 3.58 -2.98
N GLY A 62 -4.13 2.69 -3.01
CA GLY A 62 -5.38 2.92 -3.73
C GLY A 62 -6.17 4.09 -3.17
N PHE A 63 -6.19 4.26 -1.84
CA PHE A 63 -6.79 5.41 -1.19
C PHE A 63 -6.07 6.71 -1.55
N LEU A 64 -4.74 6.74 -1.43
CA LEU A 64 -3.92 7.90 -1.81
C LEU A 64 -4.15 8.33 -3.26
N LEU A 65 -4.24 7.35 -4.16
CA LEU A 65 -4.51 7.57 -5.57
C LEU A 65 -5.93 8.11 -5.83
N MET A 66 -6.92 7.75 -5.02
CA MET A 66 -8.27 8.32 -5.13
C MET A 66 -8.31 9.78 -4.66
N VAL A 67 -7.72 10.06 -3.49
CA VAL A 67 -7.83 11.39 -2.86
C VAL A 67 -7.04 12.47 -3.59
N ASN A 68 -5.99 12.08 -4.32
CA ASN A 68 -5.20 13.01 -5.15
C ASN A 68 -5.65 13.09 -6.62
N GLY A 69 -6.84 12.57 -6.95
CA GLY A 69 -7.38 12.66 -8.30
C GLY A 69 -6.70 11.77 -9.34
N GLY A 70 -5.98 10.72 -8.92
CA GLY A 70 -5.36 9.74 -9.81
C GLY A 70 -3.94 10.09 -10.25
N ASN A 71 -3.26 10.98 -9.51
CA ASN A 71 -1.86 11.30 -9.74
C ASN A 71 -0.95 10.20 -9.14
N GLU A 72 -0.41 9.34 -10.00
CA GLU A 72 0.41 8.19 -9.59
C GLU A 72 1.70 8.60 -8.89
N GLN A 73 2.36 9.67 -9.35
CA GLN A 73 3.62 10.12 -8.79
C GLN A 73 3.42 10.68 -7.38
N GLU A 74 2.38 11.50 -7.18
CA GLU A 74 2.03 12.02 -5.86
C GLU A 74 1.60 10.90 -4.91
N ALA A 75 0.80 9.93 -5.38
CA ALA A 75 0.37 8.80 -4.56
C ALA A 75 1.57 7.97 -4.09
N PHE A 76 2.50 7.71 -5.01
CA PHE A 76 3.76 7.03 -4.70
C PHE A 76 4.58 7.80 -3.66
N LEU A 77 4.79 9.11 -3.87
CA LEU A 77 5.59 9.93 -2.95
C LEU A 77 4.95 10.00 -1.56
N MET A 78 3.64 10.23 -1.47
CA MET A 78 2.92 10.22 -0.20
C MET A 78 3.10 8.88 0.53
N PHE A 79 3.00 7.76 -0.19
CA PHE A 79 3.19 6.43 0.40
C PHE A 79 4.63 6.20 0.89
N VAL A 80 5.64 6.66 0.14
CA VAL A 80 7.04 6.62 0.56
C VAL A 80 7.26 7.44 1.84
N GLU A 81 6.72 8.65 1.91
CA GLU A 81 6.87 9.53 3.07
C GLU A 81 6.19 8.97 4.32
N MET A 82 5.02 8.33 4.16
CA MET A 82 4.31 7.63 5.25
C MET A 82 5.09 6.40 5.75
N THR A 83 5.69 5.63 4.84
CA THR A 83 6.38 4.39 5.21
C THR A 83 7.74 4.66 5.85
N LYS A 84 8.53 5.61 5.33
CA LYS A 84 9.89 5.88 5.82
C LYS A 84 9.99 6.76 7.06
N GLY A 85 8.88 7.34 7.52
CA GLY A 85 8.85 8.03 8.80
C GLY A 85 9.34 9.47 8.79
N ASN A 86 9.33 10.13 7.62
CA ASN A 86 9.55 11.57 7.55
C ASN A 86 8.36 12.36 8.14
N ILE A 87 7.17 11.74 8.21
CA ILE A 87 5.93 12.34 8.74
C ILE A 87 5.61 11.85 10.17
N PHE A 88 5.98 10.61 10.51
CA PHE A 88 5.79 10.01 11.83
C PHE A 88 7.10 9.37 12.27
N GLU A 89 7.56 9.64 13.49
CA GLU A 89 8.78 9.03 14.02
C GLU A 89 8.68 7.49 13.93
N GLY A 90 9.56 6.87 13.15
CA GLY A 90 9.55 5.43 12.87
C GLY A 90 8.68 4.95 11.68
N GLY A 91 7.82 5.81 11.14
CA GLY A 91 7.02 5.53 9.93
C GLY A 91 6.06 4.34 10.06
N LEU A 92 5.54 3.90 8.92
CA LEU A 92 4.65 2.73 8.84
C LEU A 92 5.34 1.47 8.30
N GLU A 93 6.63 1.53 7.98
CA GLU A 93 7.37 0.40 7.40
C GLU A 93 7.25 -0.88 8.25
N GLY A 94 7.29 -0.76 9.58
CA GLY A 94 7.19 -1.92 10.48
C GLY A 94 5.84 -2.65 10.45
N PHE A 95 4.78 -2.11 9.84
CA PHE A 95 3.54 -2.87 9.57
C PHE A 95 3.68 -3.82 8.36
N TYR A 96 4.70 -3.60 7.53
CA TYR A 96 4.87 -4.28 6.27
C TYR A 96 6.13 -5.14 6.21
N SER A 97 7.14 -4.82 7.02
CA SER A 97 8.37 -5.59 7.13
C SER A 97 8.14 -6.99 7.69
N ASP A 98 9.12 -7.87 7.47
CA ASP A 98 9.12 -9.23 7.99
C ASP A 98 8.85 -9.27 9.50
N SER A 99 8.03 -10.23 9.91
CA SER A 99 7.56 -10.40 11.30
C SER A 99 6.66 -9.28 11.82
N PHE A 100 6.26 -8.29 11.00
CA PHE A 100 5.31 -7.24 11.35
C PHE A 100 5.55 -6.56 12.72
N PRO A 101 6.77 -6.06 13.01
CA PRO A 101 7.13 -5.57 14.34
C PRO A 101 6.20 -4.47 14.88
N LEU A 102 5.77 -3.53 14.01
CA LEU A 102 4.89 -2.44 14.43
C LEU A 102 3.46 -2.92 14.70
N TYR A 103 3.00 -3.94 13.97
CA TYR A 103 1.71 -4.60 14.25
C TYR A 103 1.71 -5.22 15.65
N HIS A 104 2.75 -6.00 15.99
CA HIS A 104 2.84 -6.62 17.31
C HIS A 104 2.94 -5.60 18.42
N GLN A 105 3.70 -4.52 18.21
CA GLN A 105 3.76 -3.41 19.15
C GLN A 105 2.39 -2.77 19.38
N PHE A 106 1.64 -2.50 18.30
CA PHE A 106 0.33 -1.84 18.40
C PHE A 106 -0.72 -2.75 19.03
N VAL A 107 -0.71 -4.05 18.73
CA VAL A 107 -1.61 -5.02 19.38
C VAL A 107 -1.30 -5.12 20.88
N TYR A 108 -0.02 -5.14 21.26
CA TYR A 108 0.38 -5.12 22.67
C TYR A 108 -0.11 -3.85 23.37
N GLN A 109 0.16 -2.68 22.79
CA GLN A 109 -0.30 -1.40 23.33
C GLN A 109 -1.83 -1.32 23.43
N PHE A 110 -2.54 -1.81 22.42
CA PHE A 110 -4.00 -1.90 22.44
C PHE A 110 -4.48 -2.76 23.60
N GLY A 111 -3.89 -3.95 23.80
CA GLY A 111 -4.21 -4.80 24.95
C GLY A 111 -3.99 -4.08 26.28
N GLN A 112 -2.84 -3.40 26.46
CA GLN A 112 -2.56 -2.65 27.69
C GLN A 112 -3.51 -1.46 27.93
N LEU A 113 -4.03 -0.85 26.86
CA LEU A 113 -4.94 0.30 26.96
C LEU A 113 -6.39 -0.11 27.22
N PHE A 114 -6.84 -1.24 26.66
CA PHE A 114 -8.25 -1.62 26.60
C PHE A 114 -8.60 -2.88 27.38
N GLU A 115 -7.64 -3.72 27.78
CA GLU A 115 -7.87 -4.80 28.73
C GLU A 115 -7.65 -4.27 30.16
N LYS A 116 -8.75 -4.08 30.89
CA LYS A 116 -8.78 -3.92 32.35
C LYS A 116 -9.15 -5.25 32.99
#